data_AF-A0A328HC76-F1
#
_entry.id   AF-A0A328HC76-F1
#
_cell.length_a   1.000
_cell.length_b   1.000
_cell.length_c   1.000
_cell.angle_alpha   90.00
_cell.angle_beta   90.00
_cell.angle_gamma   90.00
#
_symmetry.space_group_name_H-M   'P 1'
#
loop_
_entity.id
_entity.type
_entity.pdbx_description
1 polymer ?
#
loop_
_entity_poly.entity_id
_entity_poly.type
_entity_poly.pdbx_seq_one_letter_code
_entity_poly.pdbx_strand_id
1 'polypeptide(L)' 'MEEIITYPEPPDLPAQKIRELIDYADRMATSMEAEMDMIRRLGKASPEHDLGEIIAGWKFTALAIRESYDGRF' A
#
# COMPACT_ATOMS: atom_id res chain seq x y z
N MET A 1 -16.24 22.26 -26.22
CA MET A 1 -16.78 21.12 -25.46
C MET A 1 -15.72 20.78 -24.43
N GLU A 2 -15.98 21.03 -23.16
CA GLU A 2 -15.11 20.54 -22.09
C GLU A 2 -15.30 19.03 -21.97
N GLU A 3 -14.21 18.29 -22.02
CA GLU A 3 -14.22 16.85 -21.84
C GLU A 3 -14.40 16.57 -20.34
N ILE A 4 -15.56 16.02 -19.95
CA ILE A 4 -15.80 15.63 -18.56
C ILE A 4 -14.92 14.40 -18.30
N ILE A 5 -13.87 14.58 -17.51
CA ILE A 5 -13.04 13.47 -17.05
C ILE A 5 -13.87 12.65 -16.06
N THR A 6 -14.16 11.40 -16.42
CA THR A 6 -14.80 10.43 -15.53
C THR A 6 -13.79 9.35 -15.14
N TYR A 7 -13.72 9.04 -13.85
CA TYR A 7 -12.92 7.95 -13.33
C TYR A 7 -13.76 6.67 -13.24
N PRO A 8 -13.16 5.48 -13.39
CA PRO A 8 -13.87 4.25 -13.12
C PRO A 8 -14.24 4.18 -11.63
N GLU A 9 -15.46 3.73 -11.34
CA GLU A 9 -15.85 3.40 -9.97
C GLU A 9 -15.11 2.13 -9.51
N PRO A 10 -14.73 2.04 -8.21
CA PRO A 10 -14.16 0.83 -7.67
C PRO A 10 -15.18 -0.32 -7.69
N PRO A 11 -14.74 -1.59 -7.79
CA PRO A 11 -15.64 -2.74 -7.74
C PRO A 11 -16.35 -2.81 -6.39
N ASP A 12 -17.56 -3.38 -6.35
CA ASP A 12 -18.27 -3.58 -5.09
C ASP A 12 -17.64 -4.74 -4.30
N LEU A 13 -17.23 -4.46 -3.07
CA LEU A 13 -16.58 -5.41 -2.16
C LEU A 13 -17.21 -5.31 -0.76
N PRO A 14 -17.39 -6.42 -0.03
CA PRO A 14 -17.83 -6.37 1.36
C PRO A 14 -16.88 -5.52 2.22
N ALA A 15 -17.42 -4.73 3.14
CA ALA A 15 -16.66 -3.87 4.05
C ALA A 15 -15.50 -4.60 4.75
N GLN A 16 -15.75 -5.84 5.22
CA GLN A 16 -14.71 -6.65 5.84
C GLN A 16 -13.54 -6.92 4.88
N LYS A 17 -13.81 -7.17 3.60
CA LYS A 17 -12.76 -7.48 2.64
C LYS A 17 -11.91 -6.27 2.29
N ILE A 18 -12.53 -5.08 2.26
CA ILE A 18 -11.80 -3.81 2.12
C ILE A 18 -10.84 -3.63 3.29
N ARG A 19 -11.33 -3.82 4.53
CA ARG A 19 -10.49 -3.73 5.75
C ARG A 19 -9.33 -4.74 5.72
N GLU A 20 -9.58 -5.98 5.31
CA GLU A 20 -8.53 -7.01 5.18
C GLU A 20 -7.47 -6.65 4.13
N LEU A 21 -7.85 -6.05 3.00
CA LEU A 21 -6.91 -5.63 1.97
C LEU A 21 -6.02 -4.46 2.45
N ILE A 22 -6.61 -3.50 3.16
CA ILE A 22 -5.88 -2.39 3.78
C ILE A 22 -4.89 -2.93 4.83
N ASP A 23 -5.34 -3.78 5.76
CA ASP A 23 -4.50 -4.39 6.80
C ASP A 23 -3.36 -5.21 6.19
N TYR A 24 -3.65 -5.98 5.12
CA TYR A 24 -2.62 -6.71 4.40
C TYR A 24 -1.53 -5.79 3.83
N ALA A 25 -1.92 -4.71 3.14
CA ALA A 25 -0.98 -3.76 2.54
C ALA A 25 -0.12 -3.05 3.61
N ASP A 26 -0.72 -2.61 4.72
CA ASP A 26 0.01 -1.99 5.84
C ASP A 26 1.00 -2.96 6.49
N ARG A 27 0.60 -4.23 6.68
CA ARG A 27 1.48 -5.27 7.25
C ARG A 27 2.63 -5.62 6.33
N MET A 28 2.42 -5.63 5.01
CA MET A 28 3.49 -5.84 4.05
C MET A 28 4.55 -4.73 4.15
N ALA A 29 4.12 -3.47 4.15
CA ALA A 29 5.03 -2.34 4.34
C ALA A 29 5.80 -2.45 5.66
N THR A 30 5.10 -2.69 6.77
CA THR A 30 5.70 -2.82 8.11
C THR A 30 6.73 -3.96 8.19
N SER A 31 6.42 -5.10 7.57
CA SER A 31 7.31 -6.27 7.58
C SER A 31 8.60 -5.99 6.79
N MET A 32 8.49 -5.35 5.63
CA MET A 32 9.63 -4.97 4.80
C MET A 32 10.48 -3.87 5.46
N GLU A 33 9.86 -2.93 6.18
CA GLU A 33 10.60 -1.94 6.98
C GLU A 33 11.44 -2.63 8.07
N ALA A 34 10.86 -3.59 8.78
CA ALA A 34 11.57 -4.36 9.78
C ALA A 34 12.72 -5.20 9.17
N GLU A 35 12.52 -5.77 7.99
CA GLU A 35 13.55 -6.48 7.24
C GLU A 35 14.72 -5.56 6.85
N MET A 36 14.42 -4.37 6.30
CA MET A 36 15.43 -3.37 5.95
C MET A 36 16.23 -2.90 7.16
N ASP A 37 15.55 -2.66 8.29
CA ASP A 37 16.21 -2.28 9.54
C ASP A 37 17.12 -3.38 10.07
N MET A 38 16.71 -4.65 9.96
CA MET A 38 17.55 -5.80 10.30
C MET A 38 18.79 -5.88 9.39
N ILE A 39 18.61 -5.77 8.06
CA ILE A 39 19.71 -5.81 7.09
C ILE A 39 20.72 -4.68 7.35
N ARG A 40 20.24 -3.47 7.63
CA ARG A 40 21.08 -2.31 7.99
C ARG A 40 21.88 -2.56 9.27
N ARG A 41 21.25 -3.11 10.32
CA ARG A 41 21.92 -3.46 11.58
C ARG A 41 23.00 -4.53 11.41
N LEU A 42 22.81 -5.45 10.46
CA LEU A 42 23.80 -6.49 10.13
C LEU A 42 24.94 -5.99 9.23
N GLY A 43 24.92 -4.72 8.80
CA GLY A 43 25.91 -4.16 7.88
C GLY A 43 25.84 -4.76 6.47
N LYS A 44 24.69 -5.35 6.11
CA LYS A 44 24.47 -6.03 4.82
C LYS A 44 23.63 -5.22 3.85
N ALA A 45 23.35 -3.96 4.16
CA ALA A 45 22.59 -3.09 3.27
C ALA A 45 23.39 -2.82 2.00
N SER A 46 22.82 -3.15 0.84
CA SER A 46 23.31 -2.75 -0.47
C SER A 46 22.18 -2.06 -1.25
N PRO A 47 22.51 -1.18 -2.22
CA PRO A 47 21.50 -0.51 -3.05
C PRO A 47 20.58 -1.47 -3.80
N GLU A 48 21.09 -2.65 -4.18
CA GLU A 48 20.33 -3.69 -4.91
C GLU A 48 19.23 -4.34 -4.06
N HIS A 49 19.34 -4.24 -2.73
CA HIS A 49 18.34 -4.74 -1.78
C HIS A 49 17.53 -3.62 -1.15
N ASP A 50 17.57 -2.39 -1.70
CA ASP A 50 16.76 -1.30 -1.17
C ASP A 50 15.29 -1.51 -1.53
N LEU A 51 14.49 -1.86 -0.52
CA LEU A 51 13.04 -2.03 -0.66
C LEU A 51 12.26 -0.71 -0.52
N GLY A 52 12.93 0.45 -0.45
CA GLY A 52 12.31 1.75 -0.17
C GLY A 52 11.14 2.08 -1.08
N GLU A 53 11.29 1.90 -2.40
CA GLU A 53 10.20 2.16 -3.37
C GLU A 53 9.04 1.17 -3.21
N ILE A 54 9.32 -0.10 -2.92
CA ILE A 54 8.31 -1.13 -2.71
C ILE A 54 7.51 -0.85 -1.43
N ILE A 55 8.20 -0.48 -0.34
CA ILE A 55 7.58 -0.07 0.93
C ILE A 55 6.68 1.14 0.70
N ALA A 56 7.16 2.16 -0.02
CA ALA A 56 6.36 3.33 -0.36
C ALA A 56 5.13 2.96 -1.21
N GLY A 57 5.30 2.05 -2.17
CA GLY A 57 4.21 1.49 -2.98
C GLY A 57 3.12 0.84 -2.13
N TRP A 58 3.48 -0.03 -1.19
CA TRP A 58 2.50 -0.68 -0.30
C TRP A 58 1.73 0.32 0.58
N LYS A 59 2.43 1.32 1.12
CA LYS A 59 1.79 2.40 1.90
C LYS A 59 0.82 3.21 1.04
N PHE A 60 1.23 3.54 -0.18
CA PHE A 60 0.36 4.23 -1.13
C PHE A 60 -0.86 3.37 -1.50
N THR A 61 -0.69 2.07 -1.73
CA THR A 61 -1.79 1.16 -2.02
C THR A 61 -2.81 1.11 -0.88
N ALA A 62 -2.37 1.01 0.36
CA ALA A 62 -3.28 1.04 1.52
C ALA A 62 -4.08 2.34 1.59
N LEU A 63 -3.42 3.49 1.35
CA LEU A 63 -4.08 4.79 1.25
C LEU A 63 -5.07 4.83 0.08
N ALA A 64 -4.66 4.45 -1.12
CA ALA A 64 -5.51 4.49 -2.31
C ALA A 64 -6.76 3.62 -2.15
N ILE A 65 -6.66 2.45 -1.49
CA ILE A 65 -7.82 1.62 -1.17
C ILE A 65 -8.72 2.35 -0.16
N ARG A 66 -8.19 2.94 0.91
CA ARG A 66 -9.02 3.73 1.87
C ARG A 66 -9.81 4.82 1.17
N GLU A 67 -9.14 5.63 0.35
CA GLU A 67 -9.75 6.76 -0.37
C GLU A 67 -10.77 6.30 -1.43
N SER A 68 -10.51 5.17 -2.10
CA SER A 68 -11.43 4.66 -3.13
C SER A 68 -12.76 4.17 -2.53
N TYR A 69 -12.74 3.68 -1.29
CA TYR A 69 -13.92 3.11 -0.63
C TYR A 69 -14.46 3.98 0.52
N ASP A 70 -14.08 5.26 0.56
CA ASP A 70 -14.40 6.14 1.69
C ASP A 70 -15.91 6.12 2.01
N GLY A 71 -16.23 5.94 3.30
CA GLY A 71 -17.59 5.79 3.82
C GLY A 71 -18.29 4.43 3.62
N ARG A 72 -17.66 3.42 2.98
CA ARG A 72 -18.27 2.09 2.75
C ARG A 72 -17.86 1.00 3.75
N PHE A 73 -16.91 1.27 4.65
CA PHE A 73 -16.41 0.31 5.64
C PHE A 73 -16.33 0.88 7.06
#